data_AF-A0A2H0PIN2-F1
#
_entry.id   AF-A0A2H0PIN2-F1
#
_cell.length_a   1.000
_cell.length_b   1.000
_cell.length_c   1.000
_cell.angle_alpha   90.00
_cell.angle_beta   90.00
_cell.angle_gamma   90.00
#
_symmetry.space_group_name_H-M   'P 1'
#
loop_
_entity.id
_entity.type
_entity.pdbx_description
1 polymer ?
#
loop_
_entity_poly.entity_id
_entity_poly.type
_entity_poly.pdbx_seq_one_letter_code
_entity_poly.pdbx_strand_id
1 'polypeptide(L)'
;MELWQEPCIILTRGMRLKNLKFLGVLAFVLMATPLGAEEAADSDLQLIALQLYQRIAGTMPSSSVLNSMKSKLVEGRPDEAAFIALNDLNFYRETLKTMFEVDSNREKSNFEPLNDFTAGIVGLVRNNERFDEVFWGDFIYIAPEAYSMDYNIITDMGKLIDVNYKDDYSIMADPNTEQGGSEGNSTPPAGKVRPLYRSFNNFDVNGNPTGNVTIRWLYTSDEANSHFGDLSKIENWPELLTKRTYSQLSQKLFGNENYTGNFSERLKPEDTAGIYTLRQSAKEYFSAGTNRRVYPTMSSSFLCLDLKQKLHDTSLPDQFVRQDIDRAPGGLNQQYLSQCVGCHSHMDGNVGAFVYFNYEDGFMRYNRDALTDPNYKLFRLADVYPDGWKPKDNSWTNLLPQGEHAGVLGFRTPDNGQSFETGIGAKSLGRALSATKAFGDCMANRVFKQVCNRAATPKEGKHLSSLARDFEEGMPQYASYNANGKYNMRALFAASAGMCFSSED
;
A
#
# COMPACT_ATOMS: atom_id res chain seq x y z
N MET A 1 -23.27 -3.07 -17.61
CA MET A 1 -24.67 -3.46 -17.35
C MET A 1 -24.70 -4.96 -17.44
N GLU A 2 -24.86 -5.66 -16.31
CA GLU A 2 -25.23 -7.07 -16.29
C GLU A 2 -25.99 -7.29 -14.98
N LEU A 3 -27.20 -7.81 -15.10
CA LEU A 3 -28.16 -7.99 -14.02
C LEU A 3 -28.40 -9.49 -13.87
N TRP A 4 -28.16 -10.02 -12.67
CA TRP A 4 -28.61 -11.36 -12.31
C TRP A 4 -29.83 -11.25 -11.39
N GLN A 5 -31.01 -11.49 -11.96
CA GLN A 5 -32.24 -11.82 -11.25
C GLN A 5 -32.44 -13.34 -11.30
N GLU A 6 -32.88 -13.93 -10.19
CA GLU A 6 -33.40 -15.31 -10.12
C GLU A 6 -34.64 -15.30 -9.23
N PRO A 7 -35.82 -15.76 -9.71
CA PRO A 7 -37.06 -15.82 -8.93
C PRO A 7 -37.56 -17.26 -8.65
N CYS A 8 -38.54 -17.36 -7.72
CA CYS A 8 -39.54 -18.45 -7.63
C CYS A 8 -39.10 -19.86 -7.12
N ILE A 9 -39.98 -20.73 -6.60
CA ILE A 9 -41.16 -20.57 -5.69
C ILE A 9 -41.57 -21.98 -5.16
N ILE A 10 -42.03 -22.06 -3.89
CA ILE A 10 -42.98 -23.04 -3.25
C ILE A 10 -42.91 -24.55 -3.60
N LEU A 11 -42.88 -25.43 -2.58
CA LEU A 11 -43.81 -26.58 -2.47
C LEU A 11 -44.05 -27.07 -1.02
N THR A 12 -45.20 -27.71 -0.81
CA THR A 12 -46.07 -27.77 0.40
C THR A 12 -45.84 -28.89 1.44
N ARG A 13 -46.23 -28.58 2.70
CA ARG A 13 -46.88 -29.44 3.74
C ARG A 13 -46.55 -30.96 3.83
N GLY A 14 -45.73 -31.31 4.83
CA GLY A 14 -46.02 -32.11 6.05
C GLY A 14 -46.93 -33.36 6.06
N MET A 15 -46.48 -34.40 6.79
CA MET A 15 -47.32 -35.43 7.45
C MET A 15 -46.64 -36.03 8.70
N ARG A 16 -47.45 -36.35 9.73
CA ARG A 16 -47.04 -37.11 10.95
C ARG A 16 -47.40 -38.59 10.77
N LEU A 17 -46.55 -39.51 11.22
CA LEU A 17 -46.94 -40.90 11.52
C LEU A 17 -46.31 -41.40 12.83
N LYS A 18 -46.94 -42.41 13.45
CA LYS A 18 -46.69 -42.86 14.83
C LYS A 18 -45.98 -44.21 14.89
N ASN A 19 -45.26 -44.45 15.99
CA ASN A 19 -44.98 -45.72 16.69
C ASN A 19 -45.06 -47.05 15.91
N LEU A 20 -43.96 -47.81 15.95
CA LEU A 20 -43.98 -49.28 16.02
C LEU A 20 -42.95 -49.77 17.06
N LYS A 21 -43.22 -50.92 17.72
CA LYS A 21 -42.34 -51.55 18.73
C LYS A 21 -41.97 -52.97 18.32
N PHE A 22 -40.86 -53.49 18.89
CA PHE A 22 -40.33 -54.87 18.78
C PHE A 22 -39.85 -55.26 17.36
N LEU A 23 -38.91 -56.18 17.15
CA LEU A 23 -38.24 -57.17 18.03
C LEU A 23 -36.70 -57.03 18.00
N GLY A 24 -36.00 -57.63 18.98
CA GLY A 24 -34.53 -57.61 19.06
C GLY A 24 -33.82 -58.74 18.29
N VAL A 25 -32.53 -58.52 18.00
CA VAL A 25 -31.56 -59.54 17.54
C VAL A 25 -30.23 -59.34 18.29
N LEU A 26 -29.51 -60.43 18.49
CA LEU A 26 -28.30 -60.60 19.30
C LEU A 26 -27.27 -59.46 19.22
N ALA A 27 -26.76 -59.06 20.38
CA ALA A 27 -25.51 -58.32 20.49
C ALA A 27 -24.31 -59.25 20.19
N PHE A 28 -23.72 -59.12 19.01
CA PHE A 28 -22.36 -59.60 18.76
C PHE A 28 -21.39 -58.48 19.15
N VAL A 29 -20.75 -58.61 20.32
CA VAL A 29 -19.67 -57.69 20.72
C VAL A 29 -18.42 -58.05 19.92
N LEU A 30 -18.32 -57.54 18.70
CA LEU A 30 -17.01 -57.34 18.09
C LEU A 30 -16.34 -56.20 18.87
N MET A 31 -15.30 -56.53 19.64
CA MET A 31 -14.27 -55.56 20.00
C MET A 31 -13.46 -55.25 18.74
N ALA A 32 -14.03 -54.42 17.86
CA ALA A 32 -13.25 -53.76 16.81
C ALA A 32 -12.33 -52.75 17.52
N THR A 33 -11.05 -53.10 17.64
CA THR A 33 -10.02 -52.15 18.04
C THR A 33 -10.01 -51.00 17.02
N PRO A 34 -10.05 -49.72 17.45
CA PRO A 34 -10.25 -48.58 16.55
C PRO A 34 -8.96 -48.17 15.82
N LEU A 35 -8.26 -49.13 15.21
CA LEU A 35 -7.00 -48.91 14.49
C LEU A 35 -7.15 -47.97 13.28
N GLY A 36 -8.35 -47.83 12.72
CA GLY A 36 -8.62 -46.91 11.61
C GLY A 36 -9.07 -45.49 12.02
N ALA A 37 -9.34 -45.22 13.30
CA ALA A 37 -9.81 -43.91 13.74
C ALA A 37 -8.65 -42.91 13.92
N GLU A 38 -7.53 -43.38 14.50
CA GLU A 38 -6.32 -42.57 14.66
C GLU A 38 -5.66 -42.28 13.31
N GLU A 39 -5.56 -43.26 12.41
CA GLU A 39 -4.97 -43.08 11.08
C GLU A 39 -5.77 -42.10 10.19
N ALA A 40 -7.11 -42.13 10.28
CA ALA A 40 -7.96 -41.16 9.60
C ALA A 40 -7.75 -39.73 10.14
N ALA A 41 -7.83 -39.54 11.46
CA ALA A 41 -7.63 -38.23 12.10
C ALA A 41 -6.22 -37.66 11.85
N ASP A 42 -5.20 -38.52 11.83
CA ASP A 42 -3.82 -38.16 11.52
C ASP A 42 -3.66 -37.65 10.08
N SER A 43 -4.40 -38.25 9.13
CA SER A 43 -4.45 -37.80 7.74
C SER A 43 -5.22 -36.49 7.54
N ASP A 44 -6.32 -36.28 8.27
CA ASP A 44 -7.11 -35.05 8.25
C ASP A 44 -6.30 -33.86 8.79
N LEU A 45 -5.60 -34.03 9.91
CA LEU A 45 -4.73 -32.99 10.48
C LEU A 45 -3.56 -32.64 9.56
N GLN A 46 -3.02 -33.62 8.81
CA GLN A 46 -2.00 -33.36 7.81
C GLN A 46 -2.55 -32.56 6.61
N LEU A 47 -3.77 -32.83 6.16
CA LEU A 47 -4.45 -32.06 5.13
C LEU A 47 -4.75 -30.63 5.61
N ILE A 48 -5.19 -30.45 6.86
CA ILE A 48 -5.42 -29.13 7.47
C ILE A 48 -4.11 -28.34 7.55
N ALA A 49 -3.02 -28.95 8.01
CA ALA A 49 -1.70 -28.32 8.06
C ALA A 49 -1.24 -27.83 6.67
N LEU A 50 -1.44 -28.66 5.64
CA LEU A 50 -1.10 -28.33 4.25
C LEU A 50 -1.94 -27.15 3.74
N GLN A 51 -3.26 -27.19 3.94
CA GLN A 51 -4.16 -26.10 3.52
C GLN A 51 -3.83 -24.77 4.22
N LEU A 52 -3.59 -24.80 5.54
CA LEU A 52 -3.24 -23.61 6.30
C LEU A 52 -1.91 -23.02 5.81
N TYR A 53 -0.88 -23.85 5.58
CA TYR A 53 0.39 -23.38 5.04
C TYR A 53 0.21 -22.77 3.65
N GLN A 54 -0.46 -23.44 2.72
CA GLN A 54 -0.68 -22.95 1.36
C GLN A 54 -1.41 -21.60 1.34
N ARG A 55 -2.38 -21.36 2.23
CA ARG A 55 -3.13 -20.10 2.30
C ARG A 55 -2.33 -18.95 2.90
N ILE A 56 -1.31 -19.23 3.71
CA ILE A 56 -0.42 -18.23 4.30
C ILE A 56 0.83 -18.01 3.45
N ALA A 57 1.57 -19.06 3.14
CA ALA A 57 2.84 -18.98 2.40
C ALA A 57 2.65 -18.93 0.87
N GLY A 58 1.53 -19.40 0.32
CA GLY A 58 1.29 -19.46 -1.13
C GLY A 58 1.97 -20.63 -1.86
N THR A 59 2.75 -21.45 -1.14
CA THR A 59 3.60 -22.52 -1.71
C THR A 59 3.38 -23.87 -0.99
N MET A 60 4.14 -24.91 -1.38
CA MET A 60 4.12 -26.22 -0.72
C MET A 60 5.14 -26.26 0.45
N PRO A 61 4.77 -26.77 1.63
CA PRO A 61 5.70 -26.90 2.75
C PRO A 61 6.66 -28.07 2.55
N SER A 62 7.84 -27.98 3.15
CA SER A 62 8.69 -29.17 3.37
C SER A 62 8.03 -30.13 4.36
N SER A 63 8.37 -31.43 4.30
CA SER A 63 7.83 -32.42 5.23
C SER A 63 8.13 -32.09 6.70
N SER A 64 9.26 -31.44 6.99
CA SER A 64 9.61 -30.96 8.32
C SER A 64 8.63 -29.88 8.82
N VAL A 65 8.40 -28.86 8.00
CA VAL A 65 7.48 -27.75 8.30
C VAL A 65 6.05 -28.25 8.48
N LEU A 66 5.60 -29.15 7.59
CA LEU A 66 4.27 -29.76 7.66
C LEU A 66 4.08 -30.55 8.97
N ASN A 67 5.08 -31.33 9.38
CA ASN A 67 5.05 -32.08 10.63
C ASN A 67 5.02 -31.14 11.86
N SER A 68 5.79 -30.05 11.85
CA SER A 68 5.74 -29.05 12.93
C SER A 68 4.37 -28.37 13.04
N MET A 69 3.74 -28.02 11.91
CA MET A 69 2.38 -27.44 11.91
C MET A 69 1.33 -28.45 12.38
N LYS A 70 1.43 -29.71 11.93
CA LYS A 70 0.56 -30.80 12.40
C LYS A 70 0.65 -31.01 13.91
N SER A 71 1.85 -30.97 14.50
CA SER A 71 2.02 -31.02 15.96
C SER A 71 1.22 -29.92 16.67
N LYS A 72 1.23 -28.70 16.14
CA LYS A 72 0.46 -27.57 16.70
C LYS A 72 -1.06 -27.75 16.55
N LEU A 73 -1.52 -28.39 15.49
CA LEU A 73 -2.94 -28.71 15.32
C LEU A 73 -3.40 -29.83 16.28
N VAL A 74 -2.55 -30.83 16.55
CA VAL A 74 -2.80 -31.85 17.59
C VAL A 74 -2.93 -31.21 18.99
N GLU A 75 -2.17 -30.15 19.26
CA GLU A 75 -2.28 -29.35 20.49
C GLU A 75 -3.51 -28.41 20.51
N GLY A 76 -4.33 -28.36 19.46
CA GLY A 76 -5.46 -27.44 19.34
C GLY A 76 -5.04 -25.96 19.11
N ARG A 77 -3.84 -25.72 18.57
CA ARG A 77 -3.21 -24.39 18.42
C ARG A 77 -2.99 -24.02 16.93
N PRO A 78 -4.06 -23.84 16.14
CA PRO A 78 -3.97 -23.50 14.70
C PRO A 78 -3.33 -22.12 14.43
N ASP A 79 -3.39 -21.21 15.40
CA ASP A 79 -2.70 -19.91 15.35
C ASP A 79 -1.17 -20.05 15.47
N GLU A 80 -0.69 -20.97 16.31
CA GLU A 80 0.74 -21.31 16.37
C GLU A 80 1.21 -22.11 15.16
N ALA A 81 0.35 -22.97 14.59
CA ALA A 81 0.60 -23.57 13.28
C ALA A 81 0.75 -22.48 12.21
N ALA A 82 -0.12 -21.45 12.22
CA ALA A 82 -0.02 -20.31 11.32
C ALA A 82 1.28 -19.50 11.53
N PHE A 83 1.76 -19.32 12.75
CA PHE A 83 3.06 -18.66 12.99
C PHE A 83 4.25 -19.38 12.35
N ILE A 84 4.20 -20.70 12.19
CA ILE A 84 5.22 -21.45 11.45
C ILE A 84 5.19 -21.05 9.96
N ALA A 85 4.01 -20.95 9.35
CA ALA A 85 3.85 -20.51 7.96
C ALA A 85 4.16 -19.00 7.77
N LEU A 86 3.90 -18.15 8.78
CA LEU A 86 4.23 -16.71 8.78
C LEU A 86 5.72 -16.39 8.94
N ASN A 87 6.54 -17.40 9.20
CA ASN A 87 8.01 -17.30 9.14
C ASN A 87 8.56 -17.69 7.76
N ASP A 88 7.73 -18.22 6.86
CA ASP A 88 8.14 -18.56 5.51
C ASP A 88 8.30 -17.29 4.67
N LEU A 89 9.37 -17.20 3.87
CA LEU A 89 9.60 -16.04 3.02
C LEU A 89 8.51 -15.85 1.97
N ASN A 90 7.84 -16.94 1.54
CA ASN A 90 6.79 -16.87 0.52
C ASN A 90 5.53 -16.15 1.01
N PHE A 91 5.26 -16.10 2.33
CA PHE A 91 4.20 -15.26 2.89
C PHE A 91 4.36 -13.78 2.49
N TYR A 92 5.60 -13.28 2.45
CA TYR A 92 5.88 -11.90 2.05
C TYR A 92 5.89 -11.72 0.53
N ARG A 93 6.43 -12.70 -0.20
CA ARG A 93 6.67 -12.67 -1.66
C ARG A 93 5.42 -12.86 -2.50
N GLU A 94 4.62 -13.83 -2.10
CA GLU A 94 3.45 -14.31 -2.85
C GLU A 94 2.19 -13.73 -2.21
N THR A 95 1.93 -14.05 -0.95
CA THR A 95 0.69 -13.69 -0.26
C THR A 95 0.56 -12.19 -0.04
N LEU A 96 1.47 -11.55 0.71
CA LEU A 96 1.38 -10.11 0.99
C LEU A 96 1.55 -9.25 -0.26
N LYS A 97 2.51 -9.58 -1.15
CA LYS A 97 2.65 -8.89 -2.43
C LYS A 97 1.33 -8.93 -3.20
N THR A 98 0.82 -10.12 -3.53
CA THR A 98 -0.41 -10.26 -4.34
C THR A 98 -1.63 -9.62 -3.66
N MET A 99 -1.74 -9.78 -2.33
CA MET A 99 -2.82 -9.20 -1.54
C MET A 99 -2.91 -7.68 -1.67
N PHE A 100 -1.78 -6.96 -1.74
CA PHE A 100 -1.72 -5.50 -1.76
C PHE A 100 -1.27 -4.89 -3.10
N GLU A 101 -0.79 -5.68 -4.07
CA GLU A 101 -0.38 -5.17 -5.38
C GLU A 101 -1.55 -4.50 -6.11
N VAL A 102 -2.77 -5.03 -5.96
CA VAL A 102 -3.99 -4.41 -6.49
C VAL A 102 -4.21 -2.99 -5.93
N ASP A 103 -3.59 -2.62 -4.82
CA ASP A 103 -3.69 -1.28 -4.24
C ASP A 103 -2.54 -0.35 -4.67
N SER A 104 -1.50 -0.87 -5.31
CA SER A 104 -0.36 -0.10 -5.83
C SER A 104 -0.65 0.60 -7.17
N ASN A 105 -1.71 0.19 -7.88
CA ASN A 105 -2.00 0.63 -9.25
C ASN A 105 -3.48 0.94 -9.49
N ARG A 106 -3.75 1.71 -10.56
CA ARG A 106 -5.12 2.10 -10.95
C ARG A 106 -5.92 0.98 -11.61
N GLU A 107 -5.25 0.02 -12.24
CA GLU A 107 -5.91 -1.07 -12.98
C GLU A 107 -6.46 -2.15 -12.04
N LYS A 108 -6.12 -2.09 -10.74
CA LYS A 108 -6.39 -3.14 -9.75
C LYS A 108 -5.80 -4.50 -10.17
N SER A 109 -4.69 -4.44 -10.91
CA SER A 109 -3.91 -5.58 -11.40
C SER A 109 -3.03 -6.16 -10.28
N ASN A 110 -2.87 -7.47 -10.25
CA ASN A 110 -1.88 -8.17 -9.43
C ASN A 110 -0.59 -8.53 -10.20
N PHE A 111 -0.50 -8.16 -11.48
CA PHE A 111 0.63 -8.46 -12.35
C PHE A 111 1.68 -7.33 -12.43
N GLU A 112 1.56 -6.29 -11.61
CA GLU A 112 2.54 -5.20 -11.59
C GLU A 112 3.92 -5.66 -11.07
N PRO A 113 5.02 -5.08 -11.62
CA PRO A 113 6.35 -5.19 -11.04
C PRO A 113 6.39 -4.69 -9.59
N LEU A 114 7.30 -5.25 -8.79
CA LEU A 114 7.51 -4.79 -7.44
C LEU A 114 7.88 -3.29 -7.43
N ASN A 115 7.26 -2.56 -6.51
CA ASN A 115 7.38 -1.12 -6.40
C ASN A 115 7.47 -0.71 -4.92
N ASP A 116 7.76 0.56 -4.68
CA ASP A 116 7.99 1.12 -3.35
C ASP A 116 6.73 1.13 -2.47
N PHE A 117 5.53 1.14 -3.06
CA PHE A 117 4.26 0.97 -2.34
C PHE A 117 4.14 -0.44 -1.73
N THR A 118 4.26 -1.48 -2.57
CA THR A 118 4.14 -2.87 -2.12
C THR A 118 5.32 -3.28 -1.23
N ALA A 119 6.53 -2.82 -1.53
CA ALA A 119 7.70 -3.00 -0.66
C ALA A 119 7.53 -2.29 0.70
N GLY A 120 6.89 -1.13 0.74
CA GLY A 120 6.54 -0.43 1.98
C GLY A 120 5.65 -1.26 2.90
N ILE A 121 4.58 -1.83 2.33
CA ILE A 121 3.63 -2.71 3.04
C ILE A 121 4.32 -3.98 3.54
N VAL A 122 5.05 -4.68 2.66
CA VAL A 122 5.79 -5.90 3.03
C VAL A 122 6.82 -5.61 4.12
N GLY A 123 7.52 -4.47 4.03
CA GLY A 123 8.48 -4.00 5.02
C GLY A 123 7.86 -3.77 6.40
N LEU A 124 6.70 -3.10 6.49
CA LEU A 124 5.98 -2.90 7.75
C LEU A 124 5.65 -4.24 8.43
N VAL A 125 5.06 -5.19 7.67
CA VAL A 125 4.66 -6.49 8.21
C VAL A 125 5.86 -7.35 8.62
N ARG A 126 6.91 -7.38 7.80
CA ARG A 126 8.16 -8.12 8.07
C ARG A 126 8.89 -7.62 9.31
N ASN A 127 8.84 -6.32 9.59
CA ASN A 127 9.47 -5.72 10.77
C ASN A 127 8.59 -5.73 12.03
N ASN A 128 7.37 -6.31 12.00
CA ASN A 128 6.36 -6.22 13.08
C ASN A 128 5.99 -4.76 13.45
N GLU A 129 6.10 -3.82 12.50
CA GLU A 129 5.72 -2.42 12.68
C GLU A 129 4.19 -2.30 12.80
N ARG A 130 3.70 -1.18 13.34
CA ARG A 130 2.26 -0.93 13.39
C ARG A 130 1.73 -0.73 11.97
N PHE A 131 0.75 -1.53 11.54
CA PHE A 131 0.25 -1.43 10.18
C PHE A 131 -0.59 -0.17 9.89
N ASP A 132 -1.11 0.52 10.91
CA ASP A 132 -1.79 1.81 10.71
C ASP A 132 -0.84 2.90 10.19
N GLU A 133 0.48 2.77 10.42
CA GLU A 133 1.50 3.64 9.82
C GLU A 133 1.50 3.60 8.29
N VAL A 134 0.90 2.59 7.64
CA VAL A 134 0.76 2.54 6.17
C VAL A 134 0.15 3.83 5.60
N PHE A 135 -0.68 4.53 6.38
CA PHE A 135 -1.29 5.81 6.05
C PHE A 135 -0.45 7.05 6.35
N TRP A 136 0.45 7.02 7.33
CA TRP A 136 0.98 8.24 7.95
C TRP A 136 2.46 8.17 8.39
N GLY A 137 3.08 6.99 8.36
CA GLY A 137 4.43 6.74 8.87
C GLY A 137 5.54 7.39 8.04
N ASP A 138 6.71 7.54 8.66
CA ASP A 138 7.93 8.09 8.07
C ASP A 138 8.87 7.00 7.58
N PHE A 139 8.43 6.25 6.56
CA PHE A 139 9.21 5.16 5.98
C PHE A 139 9.28 5.22 4.45
N ILE A 140 10.40 4.73 3.92
CA ILE A 140 10.43 3.98 2.67
C ILE A 140 11.20 2.69 2.96
N TYR A 141 10.95 1.64 2.18
CA TYR A 141 11.78 0.44 2.17
C TYR A 141 12.48 0.36 0.83
N ILE A 142 13.81 0.27 0.84
CA ILE A 142 14.63 0.15 -0.38
C ILE A 142 15.44 -1.14 -0.33
N ALA A 143 15.80 -1.67 -1.51
CA ALA A 143 16.83 -2.70 -1.59
C ALA A 143 18.24 -2.10 -1.38
N PRO A 144 19.24 -2.96 -1.06
CA PRO A 144 20.64 -2.59 -1.14
C PRO A 144 21.04 -2.28 -2.58
N GLU A 145 21.92 -1.29 -2.77
CA GLU A 145 22.34 -0.77 -4.08
C GLU A 145 22.92 -1.88 -4.99
N ALA A 146 23.60 -2.88 -4.43
CA ALA A 146 24.11 -4.05 -5.15
C ALA A 146 23.02 -4.84 -5.90
N TYR A 147 21.79 -4.90 -5.37
CA TYR A 147 20.67 -5.61 -5.99
C TYR A 147 19.77 -4.70 -6.85
N SER A 148 20.17 -3.44 -7.03
CA SER A 148 19.50 -2.47 -7.91
C SER A 148 20.15 -2.33 -9.29
N MET A 149 21.17 -3.15 -9.58
CA MET A 149 21.97 -3.06 -10.80
C MET A 149 21.87 -4.29 -11.70
N ASP A 150 21.29 -5.40 -11.23
CA ASP A 150 21.23 -6.67 -11.97
C ASP A 150 20.03 -6.77 -12.92
N TYR A 151 20.00 -5.89 -13.93
CA TYR A 151 19.52 -6.29 -15.25
C TYR A 151 20.37 -5.63 -16.33
N ASN A 152 21.09 -6.45 -17.09
CA ASN A 152 22.19 -5.99 -17.91
C ASN A 152 21.76 -5.03 -19.04
N ILE A 153 22.52 -3.96 -19.17
CA ILE A 153 22.77 -3.29 -20.45
C ILE A 153 23.11 -4.36 -21.49
N ILE A 154 22.33 -4.42 -22.59
CA ILE A 154 22.63 -4.88 -23.97
C ILE A 154 21.30 -5.32 -24.62
N THR A 155 20.53 -4.37 -25.16
CA THR A 155 19.90 -4.56 -26.49
C THR A 155 19.47 -3.30 -27.25
N ASP A 156 19.19 -2.14 -26.61
CA ASP A 156 18.68 -0.98 -27.41
C ASP A 156 19.17 0.43 -27.02
N MET A 157 20.41 0.55 -26.52
CA MET A 157 21.20 1.80 -26.66
C MET A 157 22.28 1.71 -27.77
N GLY A 158 22.26 0.65 -28.59
CA GLY A 158 23.08 0.49 -29.80
C GLY A 158 22.73 1.45 -30.94
N LYS A 159 21.99 2.53 -30.68
CA LYS A 159 21.65 3.61 -31.64
C LYS A 159 21.96 5.02 -31.15
N LEU A 160 22.56 5.16 -29.95
CA LEU A 160 23.07 6.45 -29.46
C LEU A 160 24.56 6.40 -29.13
N ILE A 161 25.35 6.18 -30.19
CA ILE A 161 26.66 6.81 -30.45
C ILE A 161 27.81 6.39 -29.50
N ASP A 162 28.70 5.54 -30.04
CA ASP A 162 30.18 5.71 -30.08
C ASP A 162 30.74 6.91 -29.25
N VAL A 163 31.73 6.83 -28.36
CA VAL A 163 32.96 6.01 -28.36
C VAL A 163 33.59 5.93 -26.94
N ASN A 164 34.16 4.78 -26.59
CA ASN A 164 35.23 4.47 -25.60
C ASN A 164 35.11 4.73 -24.07
N TYR A 165 34.92 3.59 -23.42
CA TYR A 165 35.62 3.08 -22.22
C TYR A 165 37.17 3.24 -22.25
N LYS A 166 37.81 3.43 -21.07
CA LYS A 166 38.87 2.55 -20.49
C LYS A 166 39.58 3.13 -19.25
N ASP A 167 39.48 2.39 -18.15
CA ASP A 167 40.50 1.94 -17.18
C ASP A 167 41.74 2.81 -16.89
N ASP A 168 42.11 2.98 -15.60
CA ASP A 168 43.11 2.07 -15.01
C ASP A 168 43.15 2.09 -13.45
N TYR A 169 43.77 1.05 -12.87
CA TYR A 169 43.92 0.82 -11.43
C TYR A 169 45.41 0.69 -11.05
N SER A 170 45.89 1.52 -10.11
CA SER A 170 47.20 1.43 -9.42
C SER A 170 48.49 1.68 -10.23
N ILE A 171 49.46 2.36 -9.59
CA ILE A 171 50.88 1.96 -9.40
C ILE A 171 51.59 3.06 -8.58
N MET A 172 52.60 2.67 -7.78
CA MET A 172 53.46 3.57 -7.01
C MET A 172 54.68 4.08 -7.80
N ALA A 173 55.20 5.22 -7.34
CA ALA A 173 56.61 5.61 -7.28
C ALA A 173 57.29 6.39 -8.44
N ASP A 174 58.14 7.31 -7.95
CA ASP A 174 59.32 8.00 -8.50
C ASP A 174 59.20 9.19 -9.49
N PRO A 175 59.95 10.30 -9.27
CA PRO A 175 59.95 11.48 -10.13
C PRO A 175 61.21 11.59 -11.03
N ASN A 176 61.15 12.51 -11.99
CA ASN A 176 62.19 12.91 -12.97
C ASN A 176 62.34 11.99 -14.20
N THR A 177 61.94 12.49 -15.38
CA THR A 177 62.85 12.63 -16.53
C THR A 177 62.26 13.55 -17.59
N GLU A 178 63.13 14.26 -18.30
CA GLU A 178 62.79 15.19 -19.39
C GLU A 178 62.86 14.51 -20.77
N GLN A 179 62.53 15.32 -21.79
CA GLN A 179 62.95 15.28 -23.20
C GLN A 179 61.96 14.69 -24.22
N GLY A 180 61.84 15.42 -25.33
CA GLY A 180 60.94 15.09 -26.44
C GLY A 180 61.64 14.30 -27.56
N GLY A 181 60.83 13.66 -28.39
CA GLY A 181 61.23 12.90 -29.56
C GLY A 181 60.08 12.80 -30.56
N SER A 182 60.42 12.76 -31.84
CA SER A 182 59.52 12.86 -33.00
C SER A 182 58.91 11.52 -33.45
N GLU A 183 57.75 11.59 -34.13
CA GLU A 183 57.24 10.70 -35.19
C GLU A 183 57.34 9.15 -35.00
N GLY A 184 56.26 8.36 -35.05
CA GLY A 184 54.84 8.70 -35.23
C GLY A 184 53.96 7.46 -35.43
N ASN A 185 52.64 7.70 -35.55
CA ASN A 185 51.58 6.78 -35.99
C ASN A 185 50.96 5.78 -34.99
N SER A 186 50.21 6.29 -34.00
CA SER A 186 48.88 5.75 -33.61
C SER A 186 48.07 6.77 -32.78
N THR A 187 46.76 6.90 -33.07
CA THR A 187 45.76 7.64 -32.24
C THR A 187 45.53 6.94 -30.89
N PRO A 188 45.14 7.60 -29.78
CA PRO A 188 44.04 8.59 -29.66
C PRO A 188 44.52 9.86 -28.87
N PRO A 189 43.71 10.69 -28.14
CA PRO A 189 42.24 10.75 -27.97
C PRO A 189 41.61 12.16 -28.10
N ALA A 190 40.29 12.26 -27.87
CA ALA A 190 39.54 13.49 -27.63
C ALA A 190 38.57 13.29 -26.45
N GLY A 191 38.45 14.26 -25.53
CA GLY A 191 37.65 14.09 -24.31
C GLY A 191 37.61 15.30 -23.38
N LYS A 192 36.97 16.39 -23.79
CA LYS A 192 36.52 17.49 -22.90
C LYS A 192 35.20 18.08 -23.41
N VAL A 193 34.08 17.71 -22.79
CA VAL A 193 32.79 18.39 -22.98
C VAL A 193 32.53 19.28 -21.75
N ARG A 194 32.11 20.52 -21.99
CA ARG A 194 31.83 21.53 -20.95
C ARG A 194 30.37 21.44 -20.45
N PRO A 195 30.07 21.90 -19.23
CA PRO A 195 28.70 21.87 -18.71
C PRO A 195 27.76 22.80 -19.49
N LEU A 196 26.57 22.30 -19.83
CA LEU A 196 25.47 23.11 -20.36
C LEU A 196 24.73 23.81 -19.22
N TYR A 197 25.05 25.08 -18.98
CA TYR A 197 24.17 25.98 -18.25
C TYR A 197 22.94 26.32 -19.11
N ARG A 198 21.74 26.21 -18.54
CA ARG A 198 20.58 27.01 -18.95
C ARG A 198 19.99 27.67 -17.69
N SER A 199 19.96 28.99 -17.68
CA SER A 199 19.45 29.78 -16.56
C SER A 199 17.92 29.79 -16.54
N PHE A 200 17.36 30.00 -15.35
CA PHE A 200 16.13 30.77 -15.23
C PHE A 200 16.52 32.22 -14.95
N ASN A 201 16.20 33.11 -15.89
CA ASN A 201 16.34 34.54 -15.69
C ASN A 201 15.10 35.04 -14.97
N ASN A 202 15.24 35.45 -13.70
CA ASN A 202 14.55 36.58 -13.08
C ASN A 202 15.03 36.71 -11.63
N PHE A 203 15.93 37.67 -11.41
CA PHE A 203 16.26 38.18 -10.09
C PHE A 203 15.66 39.57 -9.99
N ASP A 204 15.15 39.96 -8.81
CA ASP A 204 14.80 41.37 -8.58
C ASP A 204 16.07 42.25 -8.59
N VAL A 205 15.89 43.57 -8.51
CA VAL A 205 17.00 44.54 -8.48
C VAL A 205 17.92 44.40 -7.26
N ASN A 206 17.56 43.56 -6.28
CA ASN A 206 18.32 43.27 -5.06
C ASN A 206 19.00 41.88 -5.11
N GLY A 207 18.82 41.11 -6.18
CA GLY A 207 19.38 39.77 -6.33
C GLY A 207 18.54 38.64 -5.73
N ASN A 208 17.27 38.89 -5.36
CA ASN A 208 16.36 37.84 -4.90
C ASN A 208 15.80 37.06 -6.10
N PRO A 209 15.85 35.71 -6.12
CA PRO A 209 15.27 34.92 -7.19
C PRO A 209 13.74 35.02 -7.19
N THR A 210 13.14 35.31 -8.34
CA THR A 210 11.68 35.40 -8.52
C THR A 210 11.19 34.42 -9.59
N GLY A 211 10.64 33.29 -9.16
CA GLY A 211 10.03 32.29 -10.06
C GLY A 211 9.97 30.87 -9.48
N ASN A 212 9.10 30.04 -10.04
CA ASN A 212 8.93 28.65 -9.64
C ASN A 212 10.21 27.82 -9.90
N VAL A 213 10.72 27.18 -8.86
CA VAL A 213 11.90 26.30 -8.95
C VAL A 213 11.48 24.95 -9.56
N THR A 214 11.60 24.82 -10.88
CA THR A 214 11.46 23.51 -11.53
C THR A 214 12.71 22.67 -11.28
N ILE A 215 12.58 21.70 -10.39
CA ILE A 215 13.63 20.74 -10.06
C ILE A 215 13.62 19.66 -11.15
N ARG A 216 14.77 19.35 -11.77
CA ARG A 216 14.93 18.08 -12.51
C ARG A 216 16.00 17.24 -11.83
N TRP A 217 15.62 16.02 -11.47
CA TRP A 217 16.52 15.04 -10.87
C TRP A 217 17.14 14.17 -11.96
N LEU A 218 18.43 13.90 -11.83
CA LEU A 218 19.13 12.86 -12.57
C LEU A 218 18.89 11.51 -11.89
N TYR A 219 17.74 10.91 -12.18
CA TYR A 219 17.63 9.45 -12.26
C TYR A 219 17.03 9.13 -13.62
N THR A 220 17.45 8.00 -14.20
CA THR A 220 17.19 7.66 -15.60
C THR A 220 15.70 7.71 -15.93
N SER A 221 15.40 8.30 -17.09
CA SER A 221 14.09 8.28 -17.73
C SER A 221 13.52 6.86 -17.75
N ASP A 222 12.24 6.75 -17.40
CA ASP A 222 11.31 5.71 -17.83
C ASP A 222 11.89 4.29 -17.97
N GLU A 223 12.12 3.62 -16.84
CA GLU A 223 11.69 2.23 -16.63
C GLU A 223 11.79 1.88 -15.13
N ALA A 224 11.08 0.82 -14.72
CA ALA A 224 10.70 0.52 -13.33
C ALA A 224 11.78 0.79 -12.26
N ASN A 225 11.51 1.79 -11.41
CA ASN A 225 11.93 1.84 -9.99
C ASN A 225 13.27 1.13 -9.73
N SER A 226 14.41 1.68 -10.18
CA SER A 226 15.68 0.94 -10.33
C SER A 226 16.12 0.11 -9.12
N HIS A 227 15.80 0.55 -7.90
CA HIS A 227 16.00 -0.22 -6.66
C HIS A 227 15.17 -1.51 -6.51
N PHE A 228 14.25 -1.81 -7.43
CA PHE A 228 13.25 -2.89 -7.28
C PHE A 228 13.10 -3.77 -8.53
N GLY A 229 13.84 -3.49 -9.62
CA GLY A 229 13.56 -3.94 -10.99
C GLY A 229 13.42 -5.46 -11.22
N ASP A 230 14.00 -6.31 -10.36
CA ASP A 230 13.77 -7.76 -10.40
C ASP A 230 13.83 -8.46 -9.03
N LEU A 231 13.63 -7.70 -7.93
CA LEU A 231 13.78 -8.26 -6.58
C LEU A 231 12.85 -9.44 -6.29
N SER A 232 11.69 -9.50 -6.95
CA SER A 232 10.76 -10.63 -6.80
C SER A 232 11.40 -11.99 -7.09
N LYS A 233 12.44 -12.05 -7.94
CA LYS A 233 13.20 -13.28 -8.21
C LYS A 233 14.33 -13.58 -7.21
N ILE A 234 14.74 -12.61 -6.39
CA ILE A 234 15.80 -12.80 -5.39
C ILE A 234 15.23 -13.55 -4.18
N GLU A 235 15.83 -14.69 -3.80
CA GLU A 235 15.31 -15.63 -2.78
C GLU A 235 15.16 -15.06 -1.36
N ASN A 236 15.77 -13.92 -1.04
CA ASN A 236 15.64 -13.24 0.27
C ASN A 236 15.24 -11.74 0.22
N TRP A 237 14.67 -11.21 -0.87
CA TRP A 237 14.31 -9.78 -0.99
C TRP A 237 13.55 -9.12 0.20
N PRO A 238 12.56 -9.75 0.87
CA PRO A 238 11.90 -9.11 2.02
C PRO A 238 12.86 -8.91 3.20
N GLU A 239 13.87 -9.76 3.34
CA GLU A 239 14.92 -9.65 4.35
C GLU A 239 15.93 -8.54 4.01
N LEU A 240 16.23 -8.37 2.71
CA LEU A 240 17.11 -7.34 2.17
C LEU A 240 16.50 -5.93 2.23
N LEU A 241 15.17 -5.81 2.29
CA LEU A 241 14.50 -4.52 2.44
C LEU A 241 15.03 -3.76 3.67
N THR A 242 15.60 -2.59 3.42
CA THR A 242 16.10 -1.68 4.45
C THR A 242 15.12 -0.52 4.64
N LYS A 243 14.52 -0.42 5.83
CA LYS A 243 13.73 0.75 6.24
C LYS A 243 14.65 1.98 6.27
N ARG A 244 14.26 3.05 5.56
CA ARG A 244 14.87 4.38 5.69
C ARG A 244 13.84 5.34 6.25
N THR A 245 14.27 6.15 7.22
CA THR A 245 13.44 7.19 7.85
C THR A 245 13.61 8.53 7.15
N TYR A 246 12.71 9.48 7.42
CA TYR A 246 12.73 10.83 6.82
C TYR A 246 14.12 11.50 6.85
N SER A 247 14.84 11.43 7.96
CA SER A 247 16.16 12.05 8.12
C SER A 247 17.26 11.43 7.26
N GLN A 248 17.12 10.15 6.91
CA GLN A 248 18.01 9.46 5.97
C GLN A 248 17.60 9.75 4.50
N LEU A 249 16.33 10.04 4.26
CA LEU A 249 15.76 10.32 2.95
C LEU A 249 16.04 11.74 2.46
N SER A 250 15.97 12.74 3.34
CA SER A 250 16.32 14.13 2.99
C SER A 250 17.75 14.25 2.46
N GLN A 251 18.67 13.40 2.93
CA GLN A 251 20.05 13.33 2.45
C GLN A 251 20.19 12.58 1.12
N LYS A 252 19.53 11.43 0.92
CA LYS A 252 19.70 10.58 -0.29
C LYS A 252 18.75 10.83 -1.46
N LEU A 253 17.49 11.23 -1.20
CA LEU A 253 16.49 11.49 -2.26
C LEU A 253 16.44 12.98 -2.67
N PHE A 254 16.90 13.86 -1.79
CA PHE A 254 16.76 15.31 -1.97
C PHE A 254 18.05 16.10 -1.72
N GLY A 255 19.15 15.42 -1.37
CA GLY A 255 20.48 16.01 -1.21
C GLY A 255 21.41 15.59 -2.34
N ASN A 256 22.13 16.56 -2.88
CA ASN A 256 23.39 16.33 -3.60
C ASN A 256 24.47 16.97 -2.74
N GLU A 257 25.58 16.27 -2.49
CA GLU A 257 26.72 16.76 -1.71
C GLU A 257 27.34 18.07 -2.28
N ASN A 258 27.03 18.40 -3.54
CA ASN A 258 27.47 19.61 -4.23
C ASN A 258 26.35 20.60 -4.59
N TYR A 259 25.22 20.63 -3.87
CA TYR A 259 24.14 21.61 -4.10
C TYR A 259 23.84 22.46 -2.86
N THR A 260 24.02 23.78 -2.97
CA THR A 260 23.89 24.75 -1.86
C THR A 260 22.47 25.34 -1.69
N GLY A 261 21.47 24.80 -2.39
CA GLY A 261 20.06 25.18 -2.21
C GLY A 261 19.31 24.25 -1.28
N ASN A 262 18.64 24.80 -0.26
CA ASN A 262 17.98 24.04 0.82
C ASN A 262 16.72 23.28 0.37
N PHE A 263 16.90 22.05 -0.12
CA PHE A 263 15.80 21.12 -0.39
C PHE A 263 15.14 20.58 0.88
N SER A 264 15.95 20.36 1.93
CA SER A 264 15.55 19.87 3.24
C SER A 264 14.63 20.80 4.03
N GLU A 265 14.48 22.06 3.59
CA GLU A 265 13.51 23.01 4.17
C GLU A 265 12.10 22.87 3.58
N ARG A 266 11.97 22.32 2.36
CA ARG A 266 10.71 22.36 1.60
C ARG A 266 9.77 21.22 1.99
N LEU A 267 10.21 19.98 1.85
CA LEU A 267 9.54 18.83 2.45
C LEU A 267 10.00 18.72 3.91
N LYS A 268 9.10 18.31 4.81
CA LYS A 268 9.38 18.08 6.22
C LYS A 268 8.72 16.77 6.68
N PRO A 269 9.09 16.19 7.84
CA PRO A 269 8.43 14.99 8.35
C PRO A 269 6.91 15.15 8.43
N GLU A 270 6.38 16.30 8.85
CA GLU A 270 4.94 16.54 8.94
C GLU A 270 4.19 16.52 7.59
N ASP A 271 4.89 16.60 6.45
CA ASP A 271 4.27 16.55 5.13
C ASP A 271 4.02 15.12 4.61
N THR A 272 4.80 14.13 5.06
CA THR A 272 4.73 12.75 4.53
C THR A 272 3.47 12.02 4.99
N ALA A 273 3.08 10.94 4.31
CA ALA A 273 1.92 10.13 4.66
C ALA A 273 2.07 8.67 4.19
N GLY A 274 2.99 7.93 4.82
CA GLY A 274 3.19 6.50 4.55
C GLY A 274 3.32 6.19 3.07
N ILE A 275 2.54 5.21 2.59
CA ILE A 275 2.55 4.79 1.18
C ILE A 275 2.08 5.90 0.21
N TYR A 276 1.24 6.83 0.65
CA TYR A 276 0.62 7.84 -0.22
C TYR A 276 1.59 8.94 -0.65
N THR A 277 2.73 9.05 0.06
CA THR A 277 3.85 9.93 -0.31
C THR A 277 5.05 9.17 -0.88
N LEU A 278 4.82 7.97 -1.40
CA LEU A 278 5.81 7.20 -2.18
C LEU A 278 5.65 7.45 -3.69
N ARG A 279 6.68 7.11 -4.47
CA ARG A 279 6.75 7.42 -5.90
C ARG A 279 5.66 6.68 -6.68
N GLN A 280 5.41 5.41 -6.39
CA GLN A 280 4.33 4.66 -7.05
C GLN A 280 2.95 5.29 -6.79
N SER A 281 2.62 5.67 -5.55
CA SER A 281 1.38 6.42 -5.26
C SER A 281 1.29 7.70 -6.08
N ALA A 282 2.40 8.43 -6.23
CA ALA A 282 2.41 9.66 -7.00
C ALA A 282 2.18 9.42 -8.50
N LYS A 283 2.81 8.40 -9.08
CA LYS A 283 2.62 7.95 -10.47
C LYS A 283 1.14 7.67 -10.76
N GLU A 284 0.44 7.02 -9.85
CA GLU A 284 -0.93 6.55 -10.09
C GLU A 284 -2.00 7.59 -9.69
N TYR A 285 -1.77 8.33 -8.61
CA TYR A 285 -2.78 9.16 -7.96
C TYR A 285 -2.54 10.67 -8.02
N PHE A 286 -1.30 11.12 -8.33
CA PHE A 286 -0.99 12.55 -8.56
C PHE A 286 -0.72 12.91 -10.03
N SER A 287 -0.50 11.95 -10.94
CA SER A 287 -0.17 12.21 -12.35
C SER A 287 -1.22 12.95 -13.17
N ALA A 288 -2.49 12.98 -12.74
CA ALA A 288 -3.57 13.61 -13.48
C ALA A 288 -4.63 14.24 -12.57
N GLY A 289 -5.37 15.20 -13.13
CA GLY A 289 -6.43 15.90 -12.41
C GLY A 289 -5.91 16.67 -11.21
N THR A 290 -6.71 16.72 -10.15
CA THR A 290 -6.58 17.73 -9.09
C THR A 290 -6.31 17.10 -7.72
N ASN A 291 -5.46 16.07 -7.68
CA ASN A 291 -5.07 15.28 -6.48
C ASN A 291 -6.19 14.53 -5.75
N ARG A 292 -7.46 14.71 -6.13
CA ARG A 292 -8.60 14.00 -5.53
C ARG A 292 -8.52 12.47 -5.59
N ARG A 293 -7.80 11.88 -6.55
CA ARG A 293 -7.75 10.42 -6.78
C ARG A 293 -7.13 9.64 -5.62
N VAL A 294 -6.33 10.28 -4.77
CA VAL A 294 -5.78 9.63 -3.57
C VAL A 294 -6.89 9.21 -2.62
N TYR A 295 -7.92 10.04 -2.40
CA TYR A 295 -8.94 9.77 -1.38
C TYR A 295 -9.81 8.53 -1.68
N PRO A 296 -10.37 8.33 -2.89
CA PRO A 296 -11.03 7.07 -3.25
C PRO A 296 -10.12 5.85 -3.08
N THR A 297 -8.82 6.00 -3.32
CA THR A 297 -7.85 4.92 -3.12
C THR A 297 -7.69 4.61 -1.64
N MET A 298 -7.51 5.64 -0.80
CA MET A 298 -7.45 5.51 0.65
C MET A 298 -8.66 4.77 1.22
N SER A 299 -9.88 5.13 0.77
CA SER A 299 -11.11 4.49 1.24
C SER A 299 -11.28 3.07 0.69
N SER A 300 -11.05 2.84 -0.60
CA SER A 300 -11.26 1.53 -1.21
C SER A 300 -10.23 0.49 -0.75
N SER A 301 -8.96 0.88 -0.66
CA SER A 301 -7.86 -0.05 -0.43
C SER A 301 -7.79 -0.45 1.05
N PHE A 302 -7.88 0.50 1.98
CA PHE A 302 -7.63 0.20 3.41
C PHE A 302 -8.84 0.35 4.32
N LEU A 303 -9.93 0.98 3.87
CA LEU A 303 -11.20 0.98 4.61
C LEU A 303 -12.21 -0.01 4.00
N CYS A 304 -11.89 -0.62 2.84
CA CYS A 304 -12.78 -1.51 2.08
C CYS A 304 -14.10 -0.84 1.65
N LEU A 305 -14.12 0.49 1.53
CA LEU A 305 -15.29 1.29 1.20
C LEU A 305 -15.06 2.01 -0.14
N ASP A 306 -15.62 1.44 -1.22
CA ASP A 306 -15.67 2.13 -2.51
C ASP A 306 -16.49 3.41 -2.40
N LEU A 307 -15.97 4.48 -2.99
CA LEU A 307 -16.54 5.79 -2.80
C LEU A 307 -17.94 5.94 -3.41
N LYS A 308 -18.15 5.39 -4.61
CA LYS A 308 -19.42 5.54 -5.34
C LYS A 308 -20.49 4.61 -4.79
N GLN A 309 -20.11 3.46 -4.26
CA GLN A 309 -21.04 2.42 -3.80
C GLN A 309 -21.30 2.45 -2.29
N LYS A 310 -20.41 3.04 -1.48
CA LYS A 310 -20.47 2.96 -0.01
C LYS A 310 -20.34 4.29 0.72
N LEU A 311 -19.80 5.33 0.08
CA LEU A 311 -19.59 6.65 0.70
C LEU A 311 -20.24 7.81 -0.08
N HIS A 312 -21.10 7.49 -1.05
CA HIS A 312 -21.88 8.47 -1.80
C HIS A 312 -22.99 9.03 -0.89
N ASP A 313 -22.89 10.31 -0.54
CA ASP A 313 -23.77 10.95 0.44
C ASP A 313 -24.20 12.35 -0.03
N THR A 314 -25.39 12.42 -0.62
CA THR A 314 -25.97 13.68 -1.11
C THR A 314 -26.58 14.55 -0.02
N SER A 315 -26.53 14.14 1.26
CA SER A 315 -26.95 14.98 2.39
C SER A 315 -25.89 16.00 2.81
N LEU A 316 -24.61 15.75 2.44
CA LEU A 316 -23.48 16.55 2.87
C LEU A 316 -23.41 17.93 2.18
N PRO A 317 -23.07 19.00 2.91
CA PRO A 317 -22.98 20.36 2.36
C PRO A 317 -21.89 20.45 1.30
N ASP A 318 -22.18 21.15 0.21
CA ASP A 318 -21.32 21.24 -0.97
C ASP A 318 -20.31 22.40 -0.93
N GLN A 319 -20.13 23.02 0.24
CA GLN A 319 -19.27 24.18 0.49
C GLN A 319 -17.79 24.02 0.09
N PHE A 320 -17.31 22.77 -0.02
CA PHE A 320 -15.96 22.45 -0.46
C PHE A 320 -15.88 22.00 -1.92
N VAL A 321 -17.02 21.79 -2.62
CA VAL A 321 -16.97 21.35 -4.01
C VAL A 321 -16.37 22.44 -4.87
N ARG A 322 -15.29 22.11 -5.56
CA ARG A 322 -14.45 23.09 -6.23
C ARG A 322 -15.04 23.58 -7.55
N GLN A 323 -14.39 24.60 -8.09
CA GLN A 323 -14.76 25.28 -9.33
C GLN A 323 -14.74 24.39 -10.57
N ASP A 324 -13.94 23.34 -10.61
CA ASP A 324 -13.74 22.50 -11.80
C ASP A 324 -14.82 21.41 -12.00
N ILE A 325 -15.89 21.48 -11.21
CA ILE A 325 -17.03 20.57 -11.25
C ILE A 325 -18.25 21.36 -11.71
N ASP A 326 -18.94 20.87 -12.73
CA ASP A 326 -20.17 21.48 -13.25
C ASP A 326 -21.32 21.39 -12.21
N ARG A 327 -22.08 22.48 -12.05
CA ARG A 327 -23.27 22.55 -11.18
C ARG A 327 -24.58 22.34 -11.94
N ALA A 328 -24.55 22.25 -13.26
CA ALA A 328 -25.69 21.89 -14.11
C ALA A 328 -25.26 20.95 -15.26
N PRO A 329 -24.65 19.79 -14.97
CA PRO A 329 -24.28 18.83 -16.01
C PRO A 329 -25.52 18.41 -16.82
N GLY A 330 -25.35 18.37 -18.16
CA GLY A 330 -26.47 18.17 -19.09
C GLY A 330 -27.50 19.32 -19.12
N GLY A 331 -27.16 20.49 -18.56
CA GLY A 331 -28.06 21.65 -18.41
C GLY A 331 -28.99 21.58 -17.19
N LEU A 332 -28.87 20.56 -16.34
CA LEU A 332 -29.80 20.33 -15.21
C LEU A 332 -29.06 20.20 -13.87
N ASN A 333 -29.34 21.13 -12.95
CA ASN A 333 -28.76 21.11 -11.60
C ASN A 333 -29.12 19.86 -10.78
N GLN A 334 -30.26 19.21 -11.06
CA GLN A 334 -30.67 17.98 -10.39
C GLN A 334 -29.64 16.85 -10.52
N GLN A 335 -28.93 16.75 -11.66
CA GLN A 335 -27.88 15.74 -11.81
C GLN A 335 -26.69 16.00 -10.89
N TYR A 336 -26.29 17.27 -10.71
CA TYR A 336 -25.27 17.63 -9.73
C TYR A 336 -25.69 17.24 -8.31
N LEU A 337 -26.90 17.64 -7.88
CA LEU A 337 -27.42 17.41 -6.53
C LEU A 337 -27.69 15.93 -6.20
N SER A 338 -27.97 15.08 -7.19
CA SER A 338 -28.28 13.65 -6.96
C SER A 338 -27.13 12.69 -7.27
N GLN A 339 -26.10 13.13 -7.99
CA GLN A 339 -25.00 12.25 -8.43
C GLN A 339 -23.62 12.79 -8.07
N CYS A 340 -23.31 14.05 -8.40
CA CYS A 340 -21.95 14.59 -8.28
C CYS A 340 -21.60 14.95 -6.84
N VAL A 341 -22.48 15.69 -6.16
CA VAL A 341 -22.26 16.20 -4.80
C VAL A 341 -21.93 15.08 -3.82
N GLY A 342 -22.57 13.91 -3.97
CA GLY A 342 -22.43 12.79 -3.04
C GLY A 342 -21.02 12.20 -2.91
N CYS A 343 -20.17 12.35 -3.92
CA CYS A 343 -18.73 12.09 -3.78
C CYS A 343 -17.94 13.38 -3.53
N HIS A 344 -18.30 14.47 -4.21
CA HIS A 344 -17.49 15.68 -4.20
C HIS A 344 -17.45 16.42 -2.85
N SER A 345 -18.54 16.46 -2.09
CA SER A 345 -18.57 17.18 -0.81
C SER A 345 -17.46 16.75 0.13
N HIS A 346 -17.25 15.44 0.29
CA HIS A 346 -16.18 14.92 1.15
C HIS A 346 -14.82 14.80 0.41
N MET A 347 -14.77 14.44 -0.88
CA MET A 347 -13.50 14.33 -1.62
C MET A 347 -12.76 15.67 -1.65
N ASP A 348 -13.51 16.74 -1.92
CA ASP A 348 -12.96 18.06 -2.13
C ASP A 348 -12.58 18.71 -0.79
N GLY A 349 -13.34 18.49 0.27
CA GLY A 349 -12.96 18.88 1.64
C GLY A 349 -11.65 18.24 2.12
N ASN A 350 -11.37 17.01 1.67
CA ASN A 350 -10.13 16.30 2.00
C ASN A 350 -8.95 16.60 1.06
N VAL A 351 -9.18 17.22 -0.10
CA VAL A 351 -8.11 17.43 -1.11
C VAL A 351 -6.99 18.35 -0.62
N GLY A 352 -7.31 19.23 0.33
CA GLY A 352 -6.38 20.13 1.02
C GLY A 352 -5.11 19.42 1.51
N ALA A 353 -5.26 18.22 2.08
CA ALA A 353 -4.16 17.39 2.56
C ALA A 353 -3.08 17.12 1.48
N PHE A 354 -3.45 17.18 0.20
CA PHE A 354 -2.62 16.82 -0.94
C PHE A 354 -2.28 17.97 -1.88
N VAL A 355 -2.63 19.23 -1.58
CA VAL A 355 -2.53 20.34 -2.55
C VAL A 355 -1.11 20.71 -2.98
N TYR A 356 -0.09 20.39 -2.21
CA TYR A 356 1.31 20.66 -2.55
C TYR A 356 1.98 19.53 -3.33
N PHE A 357 1.30 18.40 -3.53
CA PHE A 357 1.83 17.22 -4.20
C PHE A 357 1.54 17.22 -5.71
N ASN A 358 2.49 16.76 -6.50
CA ASN A 358 2.33 16.60 -7.94
C ASN A 358 3.18 15.43 -8.45
N TYR A 359 2.99 15.01 -9.70
CA TYR A 359 3.85 14.02 -10.35
C TYR A 359 4.14 14.46 -11.79
N GLU A 360 5.40 14.78 -12.06
CA GLU A 360 5.86 15.42 -13.30
C GLU A 360 7.26 14.93 -13.66
N ASP A 361 7.50 14.71 -14.96
CA ASP A 361 8.74 14.14 -15.52
C ASP A 361 9.15 12.79 -14.89
N GLY A 362 8.18 11.96 -14.46
CA GLY A 362 8.46 10.67 -13.82
C GLY A 362 8.78 10.73 -12.31
N PHE A 363 8.71 11.93 -11.70
CA PHE A 363 9.04 12.18 -10.30
C PHE A 363 7.86 12.73 -9.51
N MET A 364 7.76 12.29 -8.25
CA MET A 364 6.94 12.96 -7.25
C MET A 364 7.53 14.34 -6.94
N ARG A 365 6.66 15.37 -6.90
CA ARG A 365 7.00 16.76 -6.61
C ARG A 365 6.25 17.21 -5.37
N TYR A 366 6.89 18.05 -4.56
CA TYR A 366 6.28 18.75 -3.45
C TYR A 366 6.65 20.24 -3.54
N ASN A 367 5.65 21.12 -3.57
CA ASN A 367 5.85 22.57 -3.64
C ASN A 367 4.81 23.30 -2.78
N ARG A 368 5.26 23.93 -1.68
CA ARG A 368 4.41 24.74 -0.79
C ARG A 368 3.86 25.99 -1.47
N ASP A 369 4.54 26.49 -2.50
CA ASP A 369 4.14 27.68 -3.25
C ASP A 369 3.16 27.36 -4.39
N ALA A 370 2.78 26.08 -4.60
CA ALA A 370 1.98 25.64 -5.75
C ALA A 370 0.62 26.33 -5.86
N LEU A 371 0.02 26.77 -4.74
CA LEU A 371 -1.25 27.50 -4.73
C LEU A 371 -1.13 28.95 -5.22
N THR A 372 0.09 29.48 -5.39
CA THR A 372 0.33 30.81 -5.96
C THR A 372 0.39 30.82 -7.48
N ASP A 373 0.58 29.66 -8.13
CA ASP A 373 0.66 29.54 -9.59
C ASP A 373 -0.76 29.38 -10.20
N PRO A 374 -1.25 30.35 -11.00
CA PRO A 374 -2.57 30.26 -11.63
C PRO A 374 -2.67 29.11 -12.65
N ASN A 375 -1.55 28.61 -13.18
CA ASN A 375 -1.51 27.48 -14.11
C ASN A 375 -1.45 26.12 -13.39
N TYR A 376 -1.38 26.12 -12.06
CA TYR A 376 -1.34 24.89 -11.29
C TYR A 376 -2.60 24.06 -11.54
N LYS A 377 -2.43 22.74 -11.65
CA LYS A 377 -3.48 21.82 -12.13
C LYS A 377 -4.79 21.87 -11.32
N LEU A 378 -4.73 22.34 -10.07
CA LEU A 378 -5.91 22.58 -9.23
C LEU A 378 -6.84 23.68 -9.77
N PHE A 379 -6.34 24.62 -10.57
CA PHE A 379 -7.04 25.83 -11.01
C PHE A 379 -7.29 25.91 -12.53
N ARG A 380 -6.76 24.97 -13.33
CA ARG A 380 -6.87 24.97 -14.81
C ARG A 380 -8.29 24.94 -15.38
N LEU A 381 -9.30 24.68 -14.56
CA LEU A 381 -10.72 24.63 -14.93
C LEU A 381 -11.56 25.55 -14.03
N ALA A 382 -10.98 26.64 -13.52
CA ALA A 382 -11.65 27.60 -12.63
C ALA A 382 -12.90 28.26 -13.24
N ASP A 383 -13.00 28.29 -14.58
CA ASP A 383 -14.13 28.91 -15.30
C ASP A 383 -15.38 28.02 -15.39
N VAL A 384 -15.30 26.73 -15.01
CA VAL A 384 -16.44 25.80 -15.05
C VAL A 384 -17.52 26.23 -14.05
N TYR A 385 -17.12 26.60 -12.83
CA TYR A 385 -17.99 27.20 -11.82
C TYR A 385 -17.18 28.20 -10.95
N PRO A 386 -17.10 29.48 -11.35
CA PRO A 386 -16.21 30.47 -10.72
C PRO A 386 -16.41 30.65 -9.21
N ASP A 387 -17.61 30.47 -8.68
CA ASP A 387 -17.94 30.60 -7.25
C ASP A 387 -17.62 29.34 -6.43
N GLY A 388 -17.10 28.28 -7.06
CA GLY A 388 -16.71 27.04 -6.37
C GLY A 388 -15.50 27.21 -5.44
N TRP A 389 -15.34 26.27 -4.51
CA TRP A 389 -14.29 26.36 -3.50
C TRP A 389 -12.87 26.31 -4.10
N LYS A 390 -11.96 27.10 -3.51
CA LYS A 390 -10.52 27.11 -3.79
C LYS A 390 -9.74 26.76 -2.52
N PRO A 391 -8.88 25.73 -2.53
CA PRO A 391 -7.94 25.52 -1.43
C PRO A 391 -6.98 26.71 -1.32
N LYS A 392 -6.71 27.15 -0.10
CA LYS A 392 -5.82 28.29 0.22
C LYS A 392 -4.50 27.84 0.86
N ASP A 393 -4.52 26.67 1.47
CA ASP A 393 -3.42 26.01 2.17
C ASP A 393 -3.66 24.49 2.14
N ASN A 394 -2.89 23.74 2.92
CA ASN A 394 -3.03 22.29 3.06
C ASN A 394 -3.97 21.85 4.21
N SER A 395 -4.85 22.72 4.70
CA SER A 395 -5.91 22.32 5.64
C SER A 395 -6.97 21.47 4.95
N TRP A 396 -7.51 20.49 5.66
CA TRP A 396 -8.58 19.62 5.18
C TRP A 396 -9.74 19.58 6.17
N THR A 397 -10.94 19.35 5.65
CA THR A 397 -12.17 19.09 6.42
C THR A 397 -12.83 17.83 5.92
N ASN A 398 -13.01 16.88 6.83
CA ASN A 398 -13.67 15.61 6.58
C ASN A 398 -15.15 15.73 6.98
N LEU A 399 -16.04 15.69 5.98
CA LEU A 399 -17.50 15.80 6.19
C LEU A 399 -18.19 14.47 6.50
N LEU A 400 -17.54 13.32 6.25
CA LEU A 400 -18.16 12.00 6.48
C LEU A 400 -18.60 11.72 7.94
N PRO A 401 -17.99 12.28 9.01
CA PRO A 401 -18.50 12.17 10.38
C PRO A 401 -19.88 12.83 10.60
N GLN A 402 -20.28 13.76 9.72
CA GLN A 402 -21.55 14.49 9.78
C GLN A 402 -22.64 13.88 8.87
N GLY A 403 -22.28 12.90 8.04
CA GLY A 403 -23.15 12.30 7.02
C GLY A 403 -23.81 10.99 7.44
N GLU A 404 -24.64 10.46 6.54
CA GLU A 404 -25.39 9.21 6.74
C GLU A 404 -24.47 8.00 6.95
N HIS A 405 -23.27 8.01 6.36
CA HIS A 405 -22.30 6.90 6.42
C HIS A 405 -21.33 6.97 7.62
N ALA A 406 -21.46 7.96 8.51
CA ALA A 406 -20.58 8.12 9.68
C ALA A 406 -20.46 6.85 10.53
N GLY A 407 -21.58 6.14 10.72
CA GLY A 407 -21.65 4.90 11.48
C GLY A 407 -20.97 3.69 10.81
N VAL A 408 -20.81 3.69 9.48
CA VAL A 408 -20.11 2.62 8.73
C VAL A 408 -18.60 2.78 8.86
N LEU A 409 -18.12 4.04 8.91
CA LEU A 409 -16.70 4.34 9.13
C LEU A 409 -16.29 4.15 10.58
N GLY A 410 -17.13 4.59 11.53
CA GLY A 410 -16.82 4.50 12.96
C GLY A 410 -15.56 5.28 13.32
N PHE A 411 -15.56 6.59 13.04
CA PHE A 411 -14.44 7.47 13.36
C PHE A 411 -14.11 7.45 14.86
N ARG A 412 -12.81 7.48 15.17
CA ARG A 412 -12.27 7.59 16.54
C ARG A 412 -11.16 8.62 16.56
N THR A 413 -10.91 9.21 17.71
CA THR A 413 -9.74 10.06 17.95
C THR A 413 -8.47 9.24 17.75
N PRO A 414 -7.54 9.64 16.85
CA PRO A 414 -6.26 8.95 16.67
C PRO A 414 -5.40 8.98 17.95
N ASP A 415 -4.46 8.03 18.08
CA ASP A 415 -3.61 7.85 19.29
C ASP A 415 -2.88 9.12 19.75
N ASN A 416 -2.61 10.10 18.87
CA ASN A 416 -1.98 11.39 19.19
C ASN A 416 -2.96 12.51 19.59
N GLY A 417 -4.25 12.22 19.76
CA GLY A 417 -5.26 13.17 20.23
C GLY A 417 -5.72 14.23 19.21
N GLN A 418 -5.33 14.11 17.94
CA GLN A 418 -5.74 15.06 16.89
C GLN A 418 -7.22 14.90 16.50
N SER A 419 -7.75 15.86 15.74
CA SER A 419 -9.08 15.72 15.12
C SER A 419 -9.08 14.72 13.96
N PHE A 420 -10.23 14.07 13.76
CA PHE A 420 -10.56 13.29 12.56
C PHE A 420 -11.52 14.05 11.61
N GLU A 421 -12.04 15.20 12.04
CA GLU A 421 -12.93 16.06 11.26
C GLU A 421 -12.15 17.15 10.51
N THR A 422 -10.99 17.56 11.04
CA THR A 422 -10.16 18.63 10.49
C THR A 422 -8.68 18.37 10.73
N GLY A 423 -7.81 18.91 9.87
CA GLY A 423 -6.37 18.82 10.06
C GLY A 423 -5.57 19.56 9.00
N ILE A 424 -4.26 19.32 8.99
CA ILE A 424 -3.28 19.98 8.10
C ILE A 424 -2.37 18.91 7.48
N GLY A 425 -2.30 18.86 6.16
CA GLY A 425 -1.40 17.99 5.40
C GLY A 425 -1.79 16.51 5.40
N ALA A 426 -1.14 15.76 4.50
CA ALA A 426 -1.38 14.34 4.26
C ALA A 426 -1.21 13.47 5.51
N LYS A 427 -0.21 13.75 6.38
CA LYS A 427 0.05 12.98 7.60
C LYS A 427 -1.15 12.92 8.53
N SER A 428 -1.77 14.07 8.79
CA SER A 428 -2.89 14.16 9.73
C SER A 428 -4.15 13.50 9.13
N LEU A 429 -4.40 13.66 7.83
CA LEU A 429 -5.49 12.94 7.16
C LEU A 429 -5.27 11.42 7.23
N GLY A 430 -4.03 10.95 7.02
CA GLY A 430 -3.67 9.55 7.15
C GLY A 430 -4.01 8.98 8.54
N ARG A 431 -3.61 9.68 9.61
CA ARG A 431 -3.97 9.31 11.00
C ARG A 431 -5.47 9.33 11.27
N ALA A 432 -6.20 10.29 10.71
CA ALA A 432 -7.65 10.38 10.86
C ALA A 432 -8.38 9.18 10.23
N LEU A 433 -7.93 8.75 9.04
CA LEU A 433 -8.52 7.61 8.33
C LEU A 433 -8.10 6.27 8.95
N SER A 434 -6.84 6.11 9.37
CA SER A 434 -6.36 4.87 10.00
C SER A 434 -6.96 4.62 11.39
N ALA A 435 -7.50 5.64 12.06
CA ALA A 435 -8.19 5.51 13.34
C ALA A 435 -9.66 5.05 13.22
N THR A 436 -10.22 4.99 12.01
CA THR A 436 -11.60 4.49 11.80
C THR A 436 -11.76 3.02 12.21
N LYS A 437 -12.96 2.59 12.59
CA LYS A 437 -13.29 1.16 12.75
C LYS A 437 -13.19 0.42 11.41
N ALA A 438 -13.56 1.08 10.31
CA ALA A 438 -13.48 0.53 8.97
C ALA A 438 -12.07 0.07 8.57
N PHE A 439 -11.01 0.68 9.11
CA PHE A 439 -9.63 0.23 8.87
C PHE A 439 -9.37 -1.17 9.45
N GLY A 440 -9.63 -1.37 10.75
CA GLY A 440 -9.49 -2.67 11.40
C GLY A 440 -10.41 -3.74 10.79
N ASP A 441 -11.68 -3.38 10.53
CA ASP A 441 -12.65 -4.26 9.89
C ASP A 441 -12.18 -4.70 8.49
N CYS A 442 -11.65 -3.78 7.69
CA CYS A 442 -11.14 -4.09 6.35
C CYS A 442 -9.96 -5.04 6.40
N MET A 443 -8.98 -4.78 7.27
CA MET A 443 -7.81 -5.67 7.40
C MET A 443 -8.24 -7.05 7.91
N ALA A 444 -9.09 -7.13 8.93
CA ALA A 444 -9.60 -8.40 9.45
C ALA A 444 -10.37 -9.20 8.38
N ASN A 445 -11.22 -8.55 7.58
CA ASN A 445 -11.93 -9.22 6.49
C ASN A 445 -11.00 -9.68 5.35
N ARG A 446 -9.99 -8.88 4.95
CA ARG A 446 -9.02 -9.27 3.92
C ARG A 446 -8.19 -10.47 4.37
N VAL A 447 -7.70 -10.44 5.61
CA VAL A 447 -6.88 -11.53 6.19
C VAL A 447 -7.70 -12.79 6.42
N PHE A 448 -8.92 -12.68 6.96
CA PHE A 448 -9.85 -13.81 7.04
C PHE A 448 -10.11 -14.42 5.67
N LYS A 449 -10.40 -13.61 4.64
CA LYS A 449 -10.64 -14.12 3.29
C LYS A 449 -9.43 -14.89 2.74
N GLN A 450 -8.21 -14.42 3.02
CA GLN A 450 -6.97 -15.09 2.63
C GLN A 450 -6.79 -16.43 3.37
N VAL A 451 -6.82 -16.42 4.71
CA VAL A 451 -6.54 -17.60 5.56
C VAL A 451 -7.65 -18.65 5.50
N CYS A 452 -8.90 -18.21 5.37
CA CYS A 452 -10.08 -19.09 5.37
C CYS A 452 -10.52 -19.49 3.95
N ASN A 453 -9.97 -18.84 2.92
CA ASN A 453 -10.32 -19.01 1.50
C ASN A 453 -11.82 -18.84 1.19
N ARG A 454 -12.51 -17.97 1.94
CA ARG A 454 -13.95 -17.67 1.78
C ARG A 454 -14.31 -16.35 2.44
N ALA A 455 -15.49 -15.81 2.10
CA ALA A 455 -16.09 -14.74 2.89
C ALA A 455 -16.57 -15.27 4.25
N ALA A 456 -16.62 -14.39 5.25
CA ALA A 456 -17.21 -14.70 6.55
C ALA A 456 -18.75 -14.81 6.45
N THR A 457 -19.31 -15.74 7.21
CA THR A 457 -20.76 -15.83 7.42
C THR A 457 -21.25 -14.70 8.33
N PRO A 458 -22.57 -14.41 8.38
CA PRO A 458 -23.13 -13.42 9.30
C PRO A 458 -22.87 -13.70 10.79
N LYS A 459 -22.65 -14.96 11.19
CA LYS A 459 -22.25 -15.35 12.55
C LYS A 459 -20.80 -14.90 12.82
N GLU A 460 -19.89 -15.26 11.92
CA GLU A 460 -18.46 -14.94 12.02
C GLU A 460 -18.17 -13.45 11.89
N GLY A 461 -18.99 -12.68 11.16
CA GLY A 461 -18.85 -11.22 11.07
C GLY A 461 -18.87 -10.49 12.43
N LYS A 462 -19.53 -11.08 13.44
CA LYS A 462 -19.46 -10.59 14.83
C LYS A 462 -18.10 -10.86 15.47
N HIS A 463 -17.55 -12.05 15.27
CA HIS A 463 -16.22 -12.41 15.76
C HIS A 463 -15.12 -11.61 15.04
N LEU A 464 -15.29 -11.32 13.74
CA LEU A 464 -14.39 -10.44 12.99
C LEU A 464 -14.35 -9.01 13.53
N SER A 465 -15.47 -8.49 14.05
CA SER A 465 -15.46 -7.18 14.72
C SER A 465 -14.68 -7.19 16.03
N SER A 466 -14.66 -8.32 16.76
CA SER A 466 -13.75 -8.50 17.91
C SER A 466 -12.31 -8.60 17.44
N LEU A 467 -12.02 -9.44 16.45
CA LEU A 467 -10.68 -9.62 15.89
C LEU A 467 -10.08 -8.31 15.36
N ALA A 468 -10.89 -7.45 14.72
CA ALA A 468 -10.50 -6.12 14.27
C ALA A 468 -10.07 -5.23 15.45
N ARG A 469 -10.85 -5.22 16.55
CA ARG A 469 -10.48 -4.48 17.77
C ARG A 469 -9.22 -5.06 18.41
N ASP A 470 -9.12 -6.38 18.52
CA ASP A 470 -7.96 -7.03 19.13
C ASP A 470 -6.67 -6.80 18.30
N PHE A 471 -6.81 -6.64 16.97
CA PHE A 471 -5.73 -6.15 16.09
C PHE A 471 -5.35 -4.70 16.38
N GLU A 472 -6.30 -3.79 16.59
CA GLU A 472 -6.06 -2.37 16.89
C GLU A 472 -5.46 -2.15 18.29
N GLU A 473 -5.89 -2.94 19.27
CA GLU A 473 -5.44 -2.89 20.67
C GLU A 473 -4.13 -3.66 20.92
N GLY A 474 -3.84 -4.65 20.07
CA GLY A 474 -2.71 -5.57 20.18
C GLY A 474 -3.10 -6.89 20.84
N MET A 475 -2.32 -7.95 20.58
CA MET A 475 -2.64 -9.33 20.98
C MET A 475 -1.57 -9.88 21.94
N PRO A 476 -1.66 -9.63 23.26
CA PRO A 476 -0.66 -10.04 24.26
C PRO A 476 -0.28 -11.52 24.24
N GLN A 477 -1.21 -12.40 23.85
CA GLN A 477 -1.00 -13.84 23.71
C GLN A 477 0.11 -14.21 22.72
N TYR A 478 0.47 -13.31 21.79
CA TYR A 478 1.49 -13.54 20.77
C TYR A 478 2.83 -12.85 21.05
N ALA A 479 3.10 -12.50 22.30
CA ALA A 479 4.38 -11.90 22.72
C ALA A 479 5.58 -12.82 22.45
N SER A 480 5.41 -14.14 22.57
CA SER A 480 6.43 -15.15 22.21
C SER A 480 6.84 -15.13 20.74
N TYR A 481 5.99 -14.60 19.85
CA TYR A 481 6.22 -14.48 18.41
C TYR A 481 6.66 -13.06 17.98
N ASN A 482 6.92 -12.17 18.96
CA ASN A 482 7.16 -10.73 18.77
C ASN A 482 6.02 -10.06 17.98
N ALA A 483 4.78 -10.50 18.21
CA ALA A 483 3.60 -10.09 17.45
C ALA A 483 2.48 -9.47 18.31
N ASN A 484 2.76 -9.11 19.56
CA ASN A 484 1.77 -8.57 20.50
C ASN A 484 1.45 -7.07 20.35
N GLY A 485 2.14 -6.36 19.46
CA GLY A 485 1.94 -4.92 19.26
C GLY A 485 0.58 -4.56 18.63
N LYS A 486 0.15 -3.31 18.84
CA LYS A 486 -0.99 -2.73 18.12
C LYS A 486 -0.78 -2.82 16.60
N TYR A 487 -1.85 -3.09 15.86
CA TYR A 487 -1.88 -3.20 14.40
C TYR A 487 -0.87 -4.21 13.82
N ASN A 488 -0.53 -5.28 14.56
CA ASN A 488 0.40 -6.29 14.07
C ASN A 488 -0.31 -7.26 13.10
N MET A 489 0.07 -7.20 11.82
CA MET A 489 -0.54 -8.05 10.79
C MET A 489 -0.23 -9.54 10.95
N ARG A 490 0.95 -9.93 11.45
CA ARG A 490 1.29 -11.36 11.65
C ARG A 490 0.39 -11.99 12.71
N ALA A 491 0.11 -11.27 13.80
CA ALA A 491 -0.89 -11.66 14.78
C ALA A 491 -2.31 -11.77 14.18
N LEU A 492 -2.72 -10.82 13.34
CA LEU A 492 -4.02 -10.88 12.66
C LEU A 492 -4.14 -12.11 11.74
N PHE A 493 -3.09 -12.49 11.02
CA PHE A 493 -3.06 -13.73 10.24
C PHE A 493 -3.16 -14.98 11.13
N ALA A 494 -2.41 -15.03 12.23
CA ALA A 494 -2.43 -16.16 13.16
C ALA A 494 -3.80 -16.33 13.84
N ALA A 495 -4.38 -15.25 14.38
CA ALA A 495 -5.71 -15.27 14.98
C ALA A 495 -6.82 -15.61 13.96
N SER A 496 -6.67 -15.20 12.69
CA SER A 496 -7.59 -15.62 11.61
C SER A 496 -7.52 -17.13 11.33
N ALA A 497 -6.35 -17.76 11.49
CA ALA A 497 -6.25 -19.21 11.45
C ALA A 497 -6.93 -19.86 12.65
N GLY A 498 -6.79 -19.25 13.84
CA GLY A 498 -7.60 -19.52 15.03
C GLY A 498 -9.08 -19.66 14.73
N MET A 499 -9.68 -18.69 14.03
CA MET A 499 -11.11 -18.70 13.71
C MET A 499 -11.56 -19.74 12.68
N CYS A 500 -10.66 -20.26 11.85
CA CYS A 500 -11.02 -21.05 10.65
C CYS A 500 -10.52 -22.48 10.67
N PHE A 501 -9.66 -22.82 11.63
CA PHE A 501 -9.07 -24.15 11.80
C PHE A 501 -9.08 -24.59 13.28
N SER A 502 -9.77 -23.87 14.17
CA SER A 502 -10.13 -24.42 15.48
C SER A 502 -11.17 -25.54 15.31
N SER A 503 -11.03 -26.58 16.12
CA SER A 503 -12.07 -27.58 16.32
C SER A 503 -13.06 -27.11 17.39
N GLU A 504 -13.98 -26.22 17.03
CA GLU A 504 -15.12 -25.85 17.88
C GLU A 504 -16.46 -26.27 17.23
N ASP A 505 -16.98 -27.40 17.73
CA ASP A 505 -18.36 -27.92 17.73
C ASP A 505 -19.23 -27.84 16.44
#